data_AF-A0A7C7AMM9-F1
#
_entry.id   AF-A0A7C7AMM9-F1
#
_cell.length_a   1.000
_cell.length_b   1.000
_cell.length_c   1.000
_cell.angle_alpha   90.00
_cell.angle_beta   90.00
_cell.angle_gamma   90.00
#
_symmetry.space_group_name_H-M   'P 1'
#
loop_
_entity.id
_entity.type
_entity.pdbx_description
1 polymer ?
#
loop_
_entity_poly.entity_id
_entity_poly.type
_entity_poly.pdbx_seq_one_letter_code
_entity_poly.pdbx_strand_id
1 'polypeptide(L)'
;MSYNTLVFIAFLGITLLLYYIVPKKFRWIVLLTASCGYYILNSSALIAFVFITTLSIYLCGLWLGKINERFKKAKGSLSKEEKKIYKAKTTRNKKLVVLVAVLVNFGLLFFLKYFNFMSDSVGAA
;
A
#
# COMPACT_ATOMS: atom_id res chain seq x y z
N MET A 1 -10.39 -9.14 25.56
CA MET A 1 -11.66 -9.82 25.23
C MET A 1 -11.37 -10.96 24.29
N SER A 2 -11.73 -12.20 24.66
CA SER A 2 -11.36 -13.47 24.02
C SER A 2 -12.01 -13.68 22.64
N TYR A 3 -11.82 -12.73 21.74
CA TYR A 3 -12.29 -12.82 20.37
C TYR A 3 -11.28 -13.57 19.50
N ASN A 4 -11.80 -14.54 18.75
CA ASN A 4 -11.28 -14.93 17.44
C ASN A 4 -10.10 -15.89 17.30
N THR A 5 -9.56 -16.58 18.31
CA THR A 5 -8.51 -17.60 18.04
C THR A 5 -9.02 -18.77 17.18
N LEU A 6 -10.18 -19.35 17.51
CA LEU A 6 -10.76 -20.46 16.74
C LEU A 6 -11.24 -20.02 15.35
N VAL A 7 -11.91 -18.88 15.27
CA VAL A 7 -12.36 -18.29 13.99
C VAL A 7 -11.17 -17.94 13.10
N PHE A 8 -10.08 -17.42 13.67
CA PHE A 8 -8.83 -17.15 12.96
C PHE A 8 -8.17 -18.42 12.44
N ILE A 9 -8.07 -19.48 13.25
CA ILE A 9 -7.51 -20.77 12.82
C ILE A 9 -8.34 -21.38 11.69
N ALA A 10 -9.66 -21.38 11.80
CA ALA A 10 -10.56 -21.87 10.75
C ALA A 10 -10.44 -21.06 9.45
N PHE A 11 -10.43 -19.72 9.58
CA PHE A 11 -10.23 -18.80 8.46
C PHE A 11 -8.89 -19.02 7.75
N LEU A 12 -7.81 -19.20 8.53
CA LEU A 12 -6.46 -19.43 8.03
C LEU A 12 -6.37 -20.80 7.32
N GLY A 13 -6.97 -21.84 7.88
CA GLY A 13 -7.07 -23.16 7.25
C GLY A 13 -7.80 -23.10 5.90
N ILE A 14 -8.95 -22.44 5.82
CA ILE A 14 -9.71 -22.27 4.58
C ILE A 14 -8.90 -21.46 3.54
N THR A 15 -8.25 -20.38 3.99
CA THR A 15 -7.42 -19.54 3.11
C THR A 15 -6.24 -20.33 2.52
N LEU A 16 -5.58 -21.18 3.32
CA LEU A 16 -4.48 -22.02 2.84
C LEU A 16 -4.94 -23.09 1.85
N LEU A 17 -6.09 -23.72 2.10
CA LEU A 17 -6.67 -24.70 1.17
C LEU A 17 -6.99 -24.03 -0.17
N LEU A 18 -7.67 -22.88 -0.15
CA LEU A 18 -7.95 -22.10 -1.35
C LEU A 18 -6.67 -21.66 -2.07
N TYR A 19 -5.64 -21.22 -1.32
CA TYR A 19 -4.34 -20.82 -1.88
C TYR A 19 -3.64 -21.97 -2.62
N TYR A 20 -3.77 -23.20 -2.12
CA TYR A 20 -3.12 -24.37 -2.71
C TYR A 20 -3.87 -24.89 -3.95
N ILE A 21 -5.21 -24.87 -3.93
CA ILE A 21 -6.07 -25.29 -5.03
C ILE A 21 -5.99 -24.32 -6.22
N VAL A 22 -5.88 -23.02 -5.95
CA VAL A 22 -5.93 -22.00 -7.00
C VAL A 22 -4.62 -21.95 -7.81
N PRO A 23 -4.70 -21.93 -9.16
CA PRO A 23 -3.51 -21.88 -10.01
C PRO A 23 -2.68 -20.63 -9.72
N LYS A 24 -1.34 -20.75 -9.87
CA LYS A 24 -0.36 -19.73 -9.47
C LYS A 24 -0.68 -18.30 -9.93
N LYS A 25 -1.41 -18.14 -11.04
CA LYS A 25 -1.82 -16.84 -11.59
C LYS A 25 -2.83 -16.07 -10.72
N PHE A 26 -3.68 -16.74 -9.94
CA PHE A 26 -4.75 -16.10 -9.17
C PHE A 26 -4.55 -16.13 -7.65
N ARG A 27 -3.43 -16.68 -7.18
CA ARG A 27 -3.11 -16.76 -5.74
C ARG A 27 -3.09 -15.40 -5.04
N TRP A 28 -2.69 -14.35 -5.76
CA TRP A 28 -2.71 -12.99 -5.22
C TRP A 28 -4.14 -12.50 -4.92
N ILE A 29 -5.13 -12.91 -5.72
CA ILE A 29 -6.54 -12.57 -5.48
C ILE A 29 -7.04 -13.29 -4.22
N VAL A 30 -6.70 -14.57 -4.05
CA VAL A 30 -7.09 -15.33 -2.85
C VAL A 30 -6.55 -14.68 -1.58
N LEU A 31 -5.27 -14.29 -1.56
CA LEU A 31 -4.69 -13.57 -0.41
C LEU A 31 -5.34 -12.20 -0.20
N LEU A 32 -5.63 -11.47 -1.28
CA LEU A 32 -6.23 -10.13 -1.18
C LEU A 32 -7.66 -10.22 -0.62
N THR A 33 -8.46 -11.15 -1.14
CA THR A 33 -9.84 -11.39 -0.68
C THR A 33 -9.86 -11.90 0.74
N ALA A 34 -8.95 -12.80 1.12
CA ALA A 34 -8.81 -13.24 2.49
C ALA A 34 -8.46 -12.07 3.43
N SER A 35 -7.45 -11.27 3.07
CA SER A 35 -7.09 -10.09 3.86
C SER A 35 -8.28 -9.13 4.01
N CYS A 36 -9.01 -8.84 2.94
CA CYS A 36 -10.19 -7.97 3.00
C CYS A 36 -11.32 -8.56 3.85
N GLY A 37 -11.65 -9.85 3.64
CA GLY A 37 -12.70 -10.55 4.39
C GLY A 37 -12.44 -10.57 5.90
N TYR A 38 -11.17 -10.79 6.29
CA TYR A 38 -10.78 -10.75 7.69
C TYR A 38 -10.96 -9.36 8.33
N TYR A 39 -10.61 -8.29 7.61
CA TYR A 39 -10.80 -6.91 8.08
C TYR A 39 -12.27 -6.52 8.19
N ILE A 40 -13.14 -6.96 7.26
CA ILE A 40 -14.59 -6.73 7.33
C ILE A 40 -15.18 -7.36 8.59
N LEU A 41 -14.75 -8.57 8.94
CA LEU A 41 -15.28 -9.32 10.09
C LEU A 41 -14.78 -8.81 11.44
N ASN A 42 -13.65 -8.10 11.50
CA ASN A 42 -13.05 -7.63 12.77
C ASN A 42 -13.15 -6.12 13.00
N SER A 43 -13.20 -5.28 11.97
CA SER A 43 -13.34 -3.81 12.11
C SER A 43 -13.63 -3.14 10.76
N SER A 44 -14.88 -2.72 10.57
CA SER A 44 -15.36 -2.03 9.37
C SER A 44 -14.63 -0.71 9.06
N ALA A 45 -14.04 -0.03 10.05
CA ALA A 45 -13.24 1.17 9.83
C ALA A 45 -11.87 0.90 9.16
N LEU A 46 -11.29 -0.30 9.37
CA LEU A 46 -9.94 -0.61 8.88
C LEU A 46 -9.91 -0.94 7.38
N ILE A 47 -11.01 -1.40 6.78
CA ILE A 47 -11.02 -1.71 5.34
C ILE A 47 -10.93 -0.46 4.47
N ALA A 48 -11.57 0.64 4.86
CA ALA A 48 -11.46 1.92 4.15
C ALA A 48 -10.00 2.40 4.12
N PHE A 49 -9.27 2.20 5.22
CA PHE A 49 -7.84 2.50 5.33
C PHE A 49 -6.98 1.64 4.38
N VAL A 50 -7.22 0.33 4.34
CA VAL A 50 -6.51 -0.58 3.43
C VAL A 50 -6.77 -0.18 1.98
N PHE A 51 -7.99 0.24 1.64
CA PHE A 51 -8.32 0.76 0.32
C PHE A 51 -7.56 2.05 -0.01
N ILE A 52 -7.53 3.03 0.90
CA ILE A 52 -6.85 4.32 0.69
C ILE A 52 -5.34 4.11 0.52
N THR A 53 -4.71 3.30 1.37
CA THR A 53 -3.27 3.00 1.29
C THR A 53 -2.92 2.24 0.01
N THR A 54 -3.76 1.27 -0.38
CA THR A 54 -3.60 0.55 -1.67
C THR A 54 -3.70 1.52 -2.85
N LEU A 55 -4.68 2.40 -2.86
CA LEU A 55 -4.86 3.40 -3.93
C LEU A 55 -3.68 4.39 -3.97
N SER A 56 -3.23 4.85 -2.81
CA SER A 56 -2.07 5.74 -2.68
C SER A 56 -0.81 5.12 -3.27
N ILE A 57 -0.51 3.86 -2.91
CA ILE A 57 0.63 3.11 -3.44
C ILE A 57 0.50 2.89 -4.95
N TYR A 58 -0.71 2.55 -5.42
CA TYR A 58 -0.98 2.35 -6.84
C TYR A 58 -0.74 3.62 -7.67
N LEU A 59 -1.27 4.76 -7.21
CA LEU A 59 -1.04 6.06 -7.86
C LEU A 59 0.44 6.45 -7.86
N CYS A 60 1.15 6.21 -6.76
CA CYS A 60 2.59 6.44 -6.68
C CYS A 60 3.36 5.59 -7.70
N GLY A 61 3.02 4.30 -7.83
CA GLY A 61 3.61 3.42 -8.83
C GLY A 61 3.38 3.91 -10.26
N LEU A 62 2.16 4.38 -10.57
CA LEU A 62 1.80 4.90 -11.88
C LEU A 62 2.55 6.21 -12.22
N TRP A 63 2.70 7.10 -11.25
CA TRP A 63 3.52 8.31 -11.39
C TRP A 63 5.00 7.99 -11.60
N LEU A 64 5.54 7.02 -10.87
CA LEU A 64 6.93 6.57 -11.02
C LEU A 64 7.16 5.94 -12.40
N GLY A 65 6.17 5.20 -12.91
CA GLY A 65 6.14 4.66 -14.27
C GLY A 65 6.19 5.77 -15.33
N LYS A 66 5.34 6.80 -15.22
CA LYS A 66 5.36 7.97 -16.11
C LYS A 66 6.68 8.71 -16.11
N ILE A 67 7.31 8.89 -14.93
CA ILE A 67 8.64 9.52 -14.83
C ILE A 67 9.71 8.67 -15.54
N ASN A 68 9.60 7.33 -15.45
CA ASN A 68 10.54 6.42 -16.09
C ASN A 68 10.37 6.37 -17.62
N GLU A 69 9.14 6.43 -18.13
CA GLU A 69 8.84 6.54 -19.55
C GLU A 69 9.34 7.85 -20.15
N ARG A 70 9.10 8.98 -19.48
CA ARG A 70 9.63 10.29 -19.90
C ARG A 70 11.15 10.29 -19.96
N PHE A 71 11.80 9.63 -18.99
CA PHE A 71 13.25 9.44 -19.01
C PHE A 71 13.74 8.59 -20.19
N LYS A 72 13.05 7.49 -20.51
CA LYS A 72 13.39 6.64 -21.68
C LYS A 72 13.25 7.40 -23.00
N LYS A 73 12.17 8.17 -23.19
CA LYS A 73 11.93 8.96 -24.40
C LYS A 73 12.96 10.09 -24.58
N ALA A 74 13.29 10.79 -23.50
CA ALA A 74 14.28 11.87 -23.53
C ALA A 74 15.71 11.36 -23.79
N LYS A 75 16.05 10.15 -23.31
CA LYS A 75 17.41 9.57 -23.47
C LYS A 75 17.84 9.37 -24.94
N GLY A 76 16.89 9.29 -25.88
CA GLY A 76 17.14 9.16 -27.31
C GLY A 76 17.66 10.44 -27.98
N SER A 77 17.32 11.62 -27.45
CA SER A 77 17.62 12.92 -28.07
C SER A 77 18.72 13.72 -27.35
N LEU A 78 19.26 13.23 -26.23
CA LEU A 78 20.24 13.95 -25.39
C LEU A 78 21.69 13.53 -25.68
N SER A 79 22.64 14.45 -25.52
CA SER A 79 24.09 14.19 -25.56
C SER A 79 24.58 13.43 -24.30
N LYS A 80 25.80 12.85 -24.32
CA LYS A 80 26.35 12.04 -23.20
C LYS A 80 26.41 12.83 -21.89
N GLU A 81 26.75 14.10 -21.94
CA GLU A 81 26.81 14.96 -20.75
C GLU A 81 25.41 15.28 -20.20
N GLU A 82 24.47 15.63 -21.07
CA GLU A 82 23.09 15.96 -20.69
C GLU A 82 22.34 14.73 -20.12
N LYS A 83 22.64 13.52 -20.61
CA LYS A 83 22.12 12.26 -20.04
C LYS A 83 22.47 12.09 -18.56
N LYS A 84 23.66 12.51 -18.13
CA LYS A 84 24.12 12.37 -16.74
C LYS A 84 23.34 13.30 -15.82
N ILE A 85 23.14 14.55 -16.24
CA ILE A 85 22.36 15.57 -15.51
C ILE A 85 20.88 15.17 -15.46
N TYR A 86 20.31 14.72 -16.58
CA TYR A 86 18.90 14.33 -16.66
C TYR A 86 18.60 13.07 -15.82
N LYS A 87 19.55 12.13 -15.72
CA LYS A 87 19.45 10.95 -14.84
C LYS A 87 19.45 11.34 -13.37
N ALA A 88 20.30 12.28 -12.96
CA ALA A 88 20.35 12.78 -11.59
C ALA A 88 19.03 13.48 -11.20
N LYS A 89 18.52 14.37 -12.07
CA LYS A 89 17.24 15.08 -11.86
C LYS A 89 16.06 14.11 -11.77
N THR A 90 16.00 13.13 -12.66
CA THR A 90 14.95 12.10 -12.66
C THR A 90 15.00 11.24 -11.40
N THR A 91 16.20 10.89 -10.92
CA THR A 91 16.36 10.10 -9.69
C THR A 91 15.87 10.89 -8.47
N ARG A 92 16.13 12.20 -8.40
CA ARG A 92 15.63 13.08 -7.33
C ARG A 92 14.10 13.15 -7.32
N ASN A 93 13.48 13.29 -8.49
CA ASN A 93 12.01 13.31 -8.61
C ASN A 93 11.39 11.97 -8.19
N LYS A 94 12.00 10.83 -8.55
CA LYS A 94 11.54 9.51 -8.09
C LYS A 94 11.63 9.40 -6.56
N LYS A 95 12.73 9.85 -5.96
CA LYS A 95 12.90 9.85 -4.49
C LYS A 95 11.83 10.71 -3.80
N LEU A 96 11.50 11.89 -4.34
CA LEU A 96 10.43 12.73 -3.80
C LEU A 96 9.06 12.05 -3.85
N VAL A 97 8.71 11.40 -4.96
CA VAL A 97 7.44 10.66 -5.09
C VAL A 97 7.35 9.55 -4.04
N VAL A 98 8.42 8.79 -3.85
CA VAL A 98 8.48 7.74 -2.82
C VAL A 98 8.39 8.33 -1.42
N LEU A 99 9.09 9.44 -1.15
CA LEU A 99 9.07 10.10 0.15
C LEU A 99 7.66 10.61 0.49
N VAL A 100 6.95 11.22 -0.46
CA VAL A 100 5.55 11.62 -0.28
C VAL A 100 4.66 10.39 -0.04
N ALA A 101 4.83 9.31 -0.80
CA ALA A 101 4.09 8.07 -0.59
C ALA A 101 4.27 7.52 0.83
N VAL A 102 5.52 7.48 1.30
CA VAL A 102 5.88 7.03 2.65
C VAL A 102 5.25 7.95 3.69
N LEU A 103 5.40 9.27 3.57
CA LEU A 103 4.82 10.23 4.51
C LEU A 103 3.29 10.13 4.58
N VAL A 104 2.61 9.94 3.46
CA VAL A 104 1.15 9.77 3.43
C VAL A 104 0.75 8.47 4.14
N ASN A 105 1.39 7.34 3.81
CA ASN A 105 1.03 6.04 4.42
C ASN A 105 1.38 5.99 5.91
N PHE A 106 2.57 6.46 6.30
CA PHE A 106 2.96 6.55 7.71
C PHE A 106 2.16 7.60 8.48
N GLY A 107 1.83 8.72 7.86
CA GLY A 107 0.95 9.75 8.44
C GLY A 107 -0.44 9.20 8.72
N LEU A 108 -1.00 8.41 7.79
CA LEU A 108 -2.27 7.72 7.98
C LEU A 108 -2.19 6.71 9.14
N LEU A 109 -1.13 5.90 9.22
CA LEU A 109 -0.90 4.96 10.32
C LEU A 109 -0.75 5.68 11.67
N PHE A 110 0.01 6.76 11.71
CA PHE A 110 0.21 7.57 12.91
C PHE A 110 -1.11 8.20 13.34
N PHE A 111 -1.85 8.80 12.41
CA PHE A 111 -3.19 9.33 12.70
C PHE A 111 -4.08 8.24 13.27
N LEU A 112 -4.22 7.08 12.64
CA LEU A 112 -5.10 6.03 13.14
C LEU A 112 -4.68 5.49 14.52
N LYS A 113 -3.38 5.34 14.77
CA LYS A 113 -2.86 4.83 16.05
C LYS A 113 -3.04 5.84 17.19
N TYR A 114 -2.83 7.12 16.93
CA TYR A 114 -2.87 8.18 17.95
C TYR A 114 -4.21 8.91 18.02
N PHE A 115 -5.08 8.78 17.01
CA PHE A 115 -6.41 9.35 17.03
C PHE A 115 -7.32 8.63 18.03
N ASN A 116 -7.19 7.31 18.20
CA ASN A 116 -7.86 6.59 19.28
C ASN A 116 -7.47 7.14 20.67
N PHE A 117 -6.18 7.50 20.85
CA PHE A 117 -5.70 8.12 22.09
C PHE A 117 -6.24 9.54 22.27
N MET A 118 -6.34 10.33 21.19
CA MET A 118 -6.93 11.68 21.25
C MET A 118 -8.43 11.66 21.49
N SER A 119 -9.19 10.74 20.87
CA SER A 119 -10.63 10.60 21.12
C SER A 119 -10.93 10.16 22.54
N ASP A 120 -10.13 9.24 23.09
CA ASP A 120 -10.27 8.82 24.49
C ASP A 120 -9.94 9.97 25.45
N SER A 121 -8.97 10.83 25.13
CA SER A 121 -8.64 12.00 25.96
C SER A 121 -9.67 13.14 25.89
N VAL A 122 -10.37 13.31 24.77
CA VAL A 122 -11.41 14.34 24.58
C VAL A 122 -12.78 13.87 25.05
N GLY A 123 -13.08 12.57 24.97
CA GLY A 123 -14.30 11.97 25.55
C GLY A 123 -14.23 11.76 27.07
N ALA A 124 -13.05 11.93 27.67
CA ALA A 124 -12.83 11.94 29.12
C ALA A 124 -12.80 13.36 29.74
N ALA A 125 -13.21 14.38 28.98
CA ALA A 125 -13.37 15.77 29.43
C ALA A 125 -14.85 16.17 29.49
#